data_AF-A0A8S9VZS7-F1
#
_entry.id   AF-A0A8S9VZS7-F1
#
_cell.length_a   1.000
_cell.length_b   1.000
_cell.length_c   1.000
_cell.angle_alpha   90.00
_cell.angle_beta   90.00
_cell.angle_gamma   90.00
#
_symmetry.space_group_name_H-M   'P 1'
#
loop_
_entity.id
_entity.type
_entity.pdbx_description
1 polymer ?
#
loop_
_entity_poly.entity_id
_entity_poly.type
_entity_poly.pdbx_seq_one_letter_code
_entity_poly.pdbx_strand_id
1 'polypeptide(L)'
;MKRINAMILVAVAASLILVAGCYDNVTEYPEVEGYTGFISAGWTAFEAGDYETAMLNFQWAIDMDASKPEGYHGAGWTSILLPDYWIVGDQYDYMTVQHDGGTWPVEFFTETLTQDLSWSVFECVNPVLTANDITVINAWGTTDTLIIDDTLVVFEPDSLKPAMDNIEIGNWLYSQYTGIRFQYTFEIADPGVKALFTVANGFSLLDCSVDSIVNGTSSSTVYLSVPYIDLNLGGDHYKTWCMYQNEMTFEYGTYEPAGGQTAFASDAVAAYGILQDARGENGDLHFGVATLLGIAEEGEYSFSHYAGITSLKLKGMAAAMAFRTLNFRPALGICQQAGFGLDIEVSDYDFLIQLMQAIELMLI
;
A
#
# COMPACT_ATOMS: atom_id res chain seq x y z
N MET A 1 -27.33 -32.76 5.86
CA MET A 1 -27.61 -31.32 5.69
C MET A 1 -28.80 -30.89 6.55
N LYS A 2 -28.57 -30.39 7.78
CA LYS A 2 -29.54 -29.60 8.60
C LYS A 2 -29.00 -29.21 10.01
N ARG A 3 -27.69 -29.01 10.19
CA ARG A 3 -27.10 -28.68 11.52
C ARG A 3 -26.02 -27.59 11.52
N ILE A 4 -25.86 -26.83 10.44
CA ILE A 4 -24.85 -25.75 10.37
C ILE A 4 -25.46 -24.36 10.63
N ASN A 5 -26.78 -24.17 10.50
CA ASN A 5 -27.40 -22.84 10.63
C ASN A 5 -27.67 -22.37 12.08
N ALA A 6 -27.50 -23.23 13.09
CA ALA A 6 -27.82 -22.86 14.48
C ALA A 6 -26.64 -22.20 15.22
N MET A 7 -25.39 -22.50 14.86
CA MET A 7 -24.22 -21.91 15.54
C MET A 7 -23.88 -20.50 15.05
N ILE A 8 -24.10 -20.21 13.76
CA ILE A 8 -23.86 -18.87 13.20
C ILE A 8 -24.90 -17.86 13.70
N LEU A 9 -26.14 -18.29 13.93
CA LEU A 9 -27.18 -17.41 14.50
C LEU A 9 -26.92 -17.07 15.98
N VAL A 10 -26.28 -17.96 16.75
CA VAL A 10 -25.92 -17.72 18.16
C VAL A 10 -24.70 -16.81 18.28
N ALA A 11 -23.74 -16.90 17.35
CA ALA A 11 -22.60 -15.98 17.30
C ALA A 11 -23.02 -14.55 16.89
N VAL A 12 -23.94 -14.41 15.92
CA VAL A 12 -24.47 -13.09 15.52
C VAL A 12 -25.39 -12.52 16.61
N ALA A 13 -26.19 -13.35 17.30
CA ALA A 13 -27.01 -12.89 18.43
C ALA A 13 -26.19 -12.55 19.69
N ALA A 14 -25.05 -13.20 19.93
CA ALA A 14 -24.14 -12.85 21.03
C ALA A 14 -23.34 -11.58 20.74
N SER A 15 -23.07 -11.27 19.47
CA SER A 15 -22.40 -10.03 19.05
C SER A 15 -23.33 -8.80 19.13
N LEU A 16 -24.65 -9.02 19.06
CA LEU A 16 -25.69 -7.98 19.13
C LEU A 16 -26.18 -7.66 20.55
N ILE A 17 -25.59 -8.25 21.60
CA ILE A 17 -26.02 -8.06 23.02
C ILE A 17 -24.97 -7.28 23.85
N LEU A 18 -23.88 -6.79 23.25
CA LEU A 18 -22.89 -5.95 23.96
C LEU A 18 -23.15 -4.43 23.91
N VAL A 19 -24.31 -3.97 23.45
CA VAL A 19 -24.74 -2.55 23.58
C VAL A 19 -26.18 -2.47 24.11
N ALA A 20 -26.38 -3.04 25.29
CA ALA A 20 -27.54 -2.73 26.13
C ALA A 20 -27.11 -2.59 27.60
N GLY A 21 -26.00 -1.86 27.81
CA GLY A 21 -25.81 -1.15 29.06
C GLY A 21 -26.50 0.19 28.92
N CYS A 22 -27.77 0.29 29.34
CA CYS A 22 -28.36 1.58 29.66
C CYS A 22 -27.51 2.20 30.78
N TYR A 23 -26.59 3.07 30.41
CA TYR A 23 -25.97 3.99 31.35
C TYR A 23 -27.04 5.02 31.71
N ASP A 24 -27.83 4.72 32.74
CA ASP A 24 -28.57 5.73 33.50
C ASP A 24 -27.54 6.53 34.33
N ASN A 25 -26.71 7.31 33.63
CA ASN A 25 -26.13 8.49 34.23
C ASN A 25 -26.93 9.66 33.70
N VAL A 26 -27.61 10.34 34.59
CA VAL A 26 -28.05 11.71 34.37
C VAL A 26 -26.78 12.51 34.08
N THR A 27 -26.42 12.66 32.81
CA THR A 27 -25.41 13.59 32.36
C THR A 27 -26.00 14.98 32.51
N GLU A 28 -25.69 15.62 33.63
CA GLU A 28 -25.63 17.08 33.65
C GLU A 28 -24.58 17.45 32.61
N TYR A 29 -25.04 17.76 31.40
CA TYR A 29 -24.22 18.42 30.40
C TYR A 29 -23.70 19.73 31.04
N PRO A 30 -22.41 20.08 30.90
CA PRO A 30 -21.97 21.42 31.26
C PRO A 30 -22.81 22.46 30.49
N GLU A 31 -22.89 23.70 30.99
CA GLU A 31 -23.59 24.82 30.31
C GLU A 31 -22.89 25.15 28.98
N VAL A 32 -23.10 24.31 27.97
CA VAL A 32 -22.59 24.44 26.62
C VAL A 32 -23.80 24.35 25.69
N GLU A 33 -23.94 25.34 24.80
CA GLU A 33 -25.15 25.63 24.01
C GLU A 33 -25.40 24.63 22.86
N GLY A 34 -25.51 23.34 23.18
CA GLY A 34 -25.81 22.28 22.21
C GLY A 34 -24.64 21.89 21.30
N TYR A 35 -24.94 21.24 20.17
CA TYR A 35 -23.95 20.60 19.28
C TYR A 35 -22.78 21.53 18.93
N THR A 36 -23.09 22.73 18.43
CA THR A 36 -22.08 23.72 18.03
C THR A 36 -21.22 24.17 19.21
N GLY A 37 -21.81 24.25 20.41
CA GLY A 37 -21.06 24.57 21.63
C GLY A 37 -20.05 23.48 21.96
N PHE A 38 -20.44 22.20 21.87
CA PHE A 38 -19.53 21.07 22.11
C PHE A 38 -18.41 21.01 21.07
N ILE A 39 -18.71 21.25 19.79
CA ILE A 39 -17.69 21.34 18.74
C ILE A 39 -16.67 22.45 19.05
N SER A 40 -17.16 23.66 19.39
CA SER A 40 -16.27 24.78 19.71
C SER A 40 -15.41 24.51 20.94
N ALA A 41 -15.98 23.90 21.98
CA ALA A 41 -15.26 23.52 23.19
C ALA A 41 -14.21 22.43 22.91
N GLY A 42 -14.56 21.44 22.08
CA GLY A 42 -13.66 20.37 21.65
C GLY A 42 -12.42 20.90 20.94
N TRP A 43 -12.60 21.74 19.91
CA TRP A 43 -11.46 22.34 19.21
C TRP A 43 -10.64 23.28 20.08
N THR A 44 -11.28 24.07 20.96
CA THR A 44 -10.57 24.92 21.92
C THR A 44 -9.68 24.10 22.85
N ALA A 45 -10.19 22.96 23.34
CA ALA A 45 -9.40 22.05 24.18
C ALA A 45 -8.29 21.36 23.39
N PHE A 46 -8.56 20.92 22.16
CA PHE A 46 -7.57 20.32 21.26
C PHE A 46 -6.39 21.26 21.00
N GLU A 47 -6.68 22.51 20.64
CA GLU A 47 -5.67 23.55 20.37
C GLU A 47 -4.89 23.93 21.65
N ALA A 48 -5.49 23.75 22.83
CA ALA A 48 -4.83 23.93 24.12
C ALA A 48 -4.00 22.71 24.56
N GLY A 49 -4.04 21.60 23.81
CA GLY A 49 -3.36 20.35 24.15
C GLY A 49 -4.07 19.51 25.23
N ASP A 50 -5.31 19.86 25.59
CA ASP A 50 -6.14 19.08 26.52
C ASP A 50 -7.00 18.09 25.73
N TYR A 51 -6.35 17.02 25.25
CA TYR A 51 -6.95 16.04 24.34
C TYR A 51 -8.05 15.20 25.01
N GLU A 52 -7.95 14.93 26.30
CA GLU A 52 -9.01 14.21 27.05
C GLU A 52 -10.30 15.03 27.09
N THR A 53 -10.20 16.31 27.42
CA THR A 53 -11.34 17.23 27.38
C THR A 53 -11.84 17.43 25.95
N ALA A 54 -10.95 17.50 24.96
CA ALA A 54 -11.35 17.60 23.55
C ALA A 54 -12.19 16.40 23.12
N MET A 55 -11.69 15.18 23.38
CA MET A 55 -12.37 13.92 23.07
C MET A 55 -13.74 13.85 23.73
N LEU A 56 -13.84 14.19 25.02
CA LEU A 56 -15.10 14.20 25.74
C LEU A 56 -16.14 15.15 25.10
N ASN A 57 -15.72 16.36 24.71
CA ASN A 57 -16.61 17.30 24.05
C ASN A 57 -17.03 16.81 22.65
N PHE A 58 -16.13 16.24 21.87
CA PHE A 58 -16.49 15.67 20.56
C PHE A 58 -17.46 14.49 20.69
N GLN A 59 -17.30 13.64 21.70
CA GLN A 59 -18.25 12.56 22.00
C GLN A 59 -19.63 13.12 22.39
N TRP A 60 -19.70 14.16 23.22
CA TRP A 60 -20.98 14.82 23.52
C TRP A 60 -21.63 15.45 22.29
N ALA A 61 -20.84 15.98 21.35
CA ALA A 61 -21.37 16.46 20.07
C ALA A 61 -21.98 15.30 19.25
N ILE A 62 -21.28 14.16 19.16
CA ILE A 62 -21.76 12.94 18.48
C ILE A 62 -23.06 12.43 19.12
N ASP A 63 -23.12 12.33 20.45
CA ASP A 63 -24.30 11.88 21.19
C ASP A 63 -25.51 12.79 20.96
N MET A 64 -25.27 14.10 20.77
CA MET A 64 -26.32 15.06 20.51
C MET A 64 -26.85 14.99 19.07
N ASP A 65 -25.97 14.78 18.08
CA ASP A 65 -26.35 14.67 16.67
C ASP A 65 -25.34 13.82 15.89
N ALA A 66 -25.57 12.51 15.90
CA ALA A 66 -24.75 11.52 15.21
C ALA A 66 -24.84 11.60 13.68
N SER A 67 -25.64 12.51 13.11
CA SER A 67 -25.73 12.67 11.65
C SER A 67 -24.70 13.64 11.08
N LYS A 68 -23.96 14.35 11.94
CA LYS A 68 -23.04 15.41 11.56
C LYS A 68 -21.57 14.98 11.63
N PRO A 69 -20.77 15.26 10.59
CA PRO A 69 -19.39 14.79 10.50
C PRO A 69 -18.44 15.46 11.51
N GLU A 70 -18.70 16.69 11.95
CA GLU A 70 -17.71 17.50 12.68
C GLU A 70 -17.31 16.94 14.04
N GLY A 71 -18.25 16.27 14.73
CA GLY A 71 -17.97 15.60 16.00
C GLY A 71 -17.05 14.40 15.81
N TYR A 72 -17.32 13.59 14.79
CA TYR A 72 -16.46 12.48 14.40
C TYR A 72 -15.08 12.97 13.94
N HIS A 73 -15.04 14.05 13.17
CA HIS A 73 -13.80 14.63 12.66
C HIS A 73 -12.86 15.05 13.80
N GLY A 74 -13.39 15.77 14.79
CA GLY A 74 -12.62 16.16 15.96
C GLY A 74 -12.17 14.96 16.80
N ALA A 75 -13.03 13.96 16.98
CA ALA A 75 -12.68 12.73 17.69
C ALA A 75 -11.57 11.93 16.96
N GLY A 76 -11.62 11.84 15.64
CA GLY A 76 -10.60 11.19 14.80
C GLY A 76 -9.21 11.80 15.01
N TRP A 77 -9.08 13.11 14.84
CA TRP A 77 -7.81 13.82 15.10
C TRP A 77 -7.34 13.70 16.55
N THR A 78 -8.27 13.77 17.50
CA THR A 78 -7.93 13.64 18.93
C THR A 78 -7.45 12.22 19.26
N SER A 79 -7.98 11.20 18.57
CA SER A 79 -7.62 9.80 18.80
C SER A 79 -6.15 9.50 18.50
N ILE A 80 -5.54 10.20 17.54
CA ILE A 80 -4.10 10.08 17.23
C ILE A 80 -3.25 10.35 18.47
N LEU A 81 -3.68 11.33 19.27
CA LEU A 81 -2.95 11.88 20.42
C LEU A 81 -3.32 11.18 21.74
N LEU A 82 -4.31 10.28 21.72
CA LEU A 82 -4.77 9.52 22.87
C LEU A 82 -4.65 8.00 22.62
N PRO A 83 -3.63 7.32 23.17
CA PRO A 83 -3.41 5.90 22.94
C PRO A 83 -4.60 4.99 23.25
N ASP A 84 -5.41 5.34 24.25
CA ASP A 84 -6.61 4.57 24.62
C ASP A 84 -7.68 4.56 23.51
N TYR A 85 -7.64 5.54 22.60
CA TYR A 85 -8.56 5.66 21.47
C TYR A 85 -8.02 5.11 20.17
N TRP A 86 -6.77 4.61 20.13
CA TRP A 86 -6.20 4.08 18.91
C TRP A 86 -7.02 2.96 18.29
N ILE A 87 -7.74 2.15 19.07
CA ILE A 87 -8.54 1.03 18.54
C ILE A 87 -9.80 1.50 17.78
N VAL A 88 -10.31 2.69 18.11
CA VAL A 88 -11.58 3.20 17.58
C VAL A 88 -11.43 4.43 16.67
N GLY A 89 -10.23 5.03 16.62
CA GLY A 89 -9.98 6.25 15.85
C GLY A 89 -10.36 6.15 14.37
N ASP A 90 -10.05 5.03 13.73
CA ASP A 90 -10.41 4.78 12.33
C ASP A 90 -11.93 4.74 12.08
N GLN A 91 -12.72 4.36 13.09
CA GLN A 91 -14.18 4.43 13.01
C GLN A 91 -14.65 5.87 13.00
N TYR A 92 -14.02 6.76 13.76
CA TYR A 92 -14.32 8.20 13.72
C TYR A 92 -13.95 8.80 12.37
N ASP A 93 -12.78 8.46 11.82
CA ASP A 93 -12.37 8.93 10.50
C ASP A 93 -13.32 8.42 9.40
N TYR A 94 -13.66 7.14 9.43
CA TYR A 94 -14.63 6.54 8.51
C TYR A 94 -16.01 7.22 8.60
N MET A 95 -16.53 7.42 9.82
CA MET A 95 -17.82 8.07 10.03
C MET A 95 -17.82 9.53 9.56
N THR A 96 -16.70 10.24 9.72
CA THR A 96 -16.53 11.59 9.17
C THR A 96 -16.71 11.57 7.65
N VAL A 97 -16.00 10.69 6.94
CA VAL A 97 -16.09 10.56 5.48
C VAL A 97 -17.51 10.21 5.04
N GLN A 98 -18.15 9.23 5.70
CA GLN A 98 -19.52 8.82 5.37
C GLN A 98 -20.54 9.95 5.54
N HIS A 99 -20.42 10.74 6.62
CA HIS A 99 -21.35 11.85 6.90
C HIS A 99 -21.05 13.12 6.11
N ASP A 100 -19.82 13.31 5.64
CA ASP A 100 -19.43 14.38 4.72
C ASP A 100 -19.83 14.08 3.25
N GLY A 101 -20.62 13.02 3.02
CA GLY A 101 -21.12 12.63 1.71
C GLY A 101 -20.09 11.90 0.85
N GLY A 102 -18.98 11.45 1.44
CA GLY A 102 -17.90 10.75 0.76
C GLY A 102 -18.04 9.23 0.81
N THR A 103 -17.51 8.58 -0.23
CA THR A 103 -17.10 7.18 -0.18
C THR A 103 -15.70 7.14 0.42
N TRP A 104 -15.38 6.09 1.18
CA TRP A 104 -14.02 5.87 1.66
C TRP A 104 -13.05 5.80 0.46
N PRO A 105 -12.03 6.68 0.38
CA PRO A 105 -11.28 6.87 -0.86
C PRO A 105 -10.10 5.90 -1.04
N VAL A 106 -9.87 5.00 -0.08
CA VAL A 106 -8.72 4.08 -0.09
C VAL A 106 -9.20 2.66 -0.22
N GLU A 107 -8.77 1.98 -1.28
CA GLU A 107 -9.03 0.56 -1.49
C GLU A 107 -7.72 -0.22 -1.55
N PHE A 108 -7.78 -1.49 -1.17
CA PHE A 108 -6.63 -2.37 -1.19
C PHE A 108 -6.96 -3.62 -1.98
N PHE A 109 -6.00 -4.01 -2.80
CA PHE A 109 -6.15 -5.12 -3.73
C PHE A 109 -5.00 -6.10 -3.55
N THR A 110 -5.33 -7.37 -3.72
CA THR A 110 -4.35 -8.43 -3.93
C THR A 110 -4.55 -8.93 -5.34
N GLU A 111 -3.50 -8.83 -6.16
CA GLU A 111 -3.51 -9.31 -7.53
C GLU A 111 -2.39 -10.32 -7.77
N THR A 112 -2.61 -11.18 -8.76
CA THR A 112 -1.61 -12.13 -9.24
C THR A 112 -1.48 -11.99 -10.75
N LEU A 113 -0.26 -11.80 -11.22
CA LEU A 113 0.08 -11.84 -12.64
C LEU A 113 0.88 -13.09 -12.94
N THR A 114 0.52 -13.78 -14.02
CA THR A 114 1.26 -14.94 -14.52
C THR A 114 2.18 -14.50 -15.65
N GLN A 115 3.48 -14.77 -15.51
CA GLN A 115 4.46 -14.44 -16.53
C GLN A 115 4.31 -15.34 -17.78
N ASP A 116 4.31 -14.72 -18.95
CA ASP A 116 4.20 -15.40 -20.25
C ASP A 116 5.58 -15.69 -20.86
N LEU A 117 5.61 -16.46 -21.97
CA LEU A 117 6.85 -16.82 -22.65
C LEU A 117 7.57 -15.63 -23.28
N SER A 118 6.80 -14.65 -23.76
CA SER A 118 7.38 -13.47 -24.38
C SER A 118 7.87 -12.42 -23.37
N TRP A 119 7.63 -12.67 -22.08
CA TRP A 119 7.91 -11.76 -20.97
C TRP A 119 7.29 -10.38 -21.22
N SER A 120 6.11 -10.38 -21.84
CA SER A 120 5.35 -9.18 -22.19
C SER A 120 4.57 -8.62 -21.01
N VAL A 121 4.31 -9.46 -20.00
CA VAL A 121 3.66 -9.01 -18.75
C VAL A 121 4.70 -8.44 -17.77
N PHE A 122 5.86 -9.08 -17.69
CA PHE A 122 7.01 -8.65 -16.87
C PHE A 122 8.18 -8.30 -17.78
N GLU A 123 8.19 -7.07 -18.27
CA GLU A 123 9.16 -6.64 -19.26
C GLU A 123 10.51 -6.34 -18.61
N CYS A 124 11.59 -6.87 -19.19
CA CYS A 124 12.94 -6.58 -18.73
C CYS A 124 13.44 -5.24 -19.29
N VAL A 125 13.56 -4.24 -18.43
CA VAL A 125 14.00 -2.87 -18.76
C VAL A 125 15.51 -2.75 -18.79
N ASN A 126 16.21 -3.50 -17.93
CA ASN A 126 17.68 -3.49 -17.87
C ASN A 126 18.18 -4.87 -17.44
N PRO A 127 19.12 -5.53 -18.14
CA PRO A 127 19.54 -5.18 -19.48
C PRO A 127 18.36 -5.30 -20.45
N VAL A 128 18.27 -4.38 -21.41
CA VAL A 128 17.24 -4.45 -22.45
C VAL A 128 17.50 -5.72 -23.27
N LEU A 129 16.55 -6.66 -23.25
CA LEU A 129 16.64 -7.88 -24.06
C LEU A 129 16.53 -7.52 -25.55
N THR A 130 17.49 -8.00 -26.35
CA THR A 130 17.47 -7.75 -27.79
C THR A 130 16.39 -8.58 -28.48
N ALA A 131 15.97 -8.19 -29.69
CA ALA A 131 15.03 -8.99 -30.48
C ALA A 131 15.56 -10.43 -30.74
N ASN A 132 16.88 -10.60 -30.81
CA ASN A 132 17.49 -11.91 -30.93
C ASN A 132 17.36 -12.71 -29.64
N ASP A 133 17.54 -12.08 -28.47
CA ASP A 133 17.37 -12.74 -27.18
C ASP A 133 15.92 -13.21 -26.98
N ILE A 134 14.95 -12.34 -27.29
CA ILE A 134 13.53 -12.69 -27.25
C ILE A 134 13.21 -13.82 -28.25
N THR A 135 13.80 -13.78 -29.44
CA THR A 135 13.64 -14.87 -30.43
C THR A 135 14.20 -16.19 -29.87
N VAL A 136 15.36 -16.15 -29.23
CA VAL A 136 16.00 -17.32 -28.61
C VAL A 136 15.15 -17.88 -27.46
N ILE A 137 14.68 -17.01 -26.56
CA ILE A 137 13.80 -17.37 -25.44
C ILE A 137 12.50 -17.99 -25.97
N ASN A 138 11.81 -17.32 -26.90
CA ASN A 138 10.55 -17.80 -27.47
C ASN A 138 10.72 -19.09 -28.28
N ALA A 139 11.84 -19.27 -28.98
CA ALA A 139 12.10 -20.47 -29.75
C ALA A 139 12.37 -21.70 -28.87
N TRP A 140 12.77 -21.51 -27.61
CA TRP A 140 13.20 -22.60 -26.71
C TRP A 140 12.28 -22.81 -25.50
N GLY A 141 11.52 -21.81 -25.06
CA GLY A 141 10.67 -21.86 -23.87
C GLY A 141 9.35 -22.64 -24.02
N THR A 142 9.14 -23.43 -25.06
CA THR A 142 7.80 -23.94 -25.43
C THR A 142 7.27 -25.14 -24.63
N THR A 143 7.74 -25.49 -23.43
CA THR A 143 7.24 -26.71 -22.75
C THR A 143 7.04 -26.59 -21.25
N ASP A 144 5.78 -26.50 -20.82
CA ASP A 144 5.33 -27.00 -19.50
C ASP A 144 4.79 -28.43 -19.54
N THR A 145 4.74 -29.06 -20.70
CA THR A 145 4.78 -30.53 -20.82
C THR A 145 4.84 -30.91 -22.29
N LEU A 146 5.73 -31.86 -22.56
CA LEU A 146 5.67 -32.73 -23.72
C LEU A 146 4.24 -33.32 -23.84
N ILE A 147 3.44 -32.89 -24.82
CA ILE A 147 2.52 -33.83 -25.46
C ILE A 147 3.27 -34.35 -26.68
N ILE A 148 3.76 -35.58 -26.54
CA ILE A 148 3.97 -36.46 -27.69
C ILE A 148 2.59 -36.58 -28.36
N ASP A 149 2.41 -35.90 -29.48
CA ASP A 149 1.48 -36.39 -30.50
C ASP A 149 2.35 -37.08 -31.55
N ASP A 150 2.33 -38.41 -31.51
CA ASP A 150 2.97 -39.34 -32.44
C ASP A 150 2.49 -39.18 -33.88
N THR A 151 1.62 -38.20 -34.18
CA THR A 151 0.97 -38.07 -35.47
C THR A 151 0.92 -36.65 -36.04
N LEU A 152 2.01 -35.85 -36.03
CA LEU A 152 2.14 -34.79 -37.05
C LEU A 152 3.59 -34.33 -37.35
N VAL A 153 4.16 -34.95 -38.39
CA VAL A 153 5.08 -34.39 -39.41
C VAL A 153 6.30 -33.57 -38.95
N VAL A 154 7.39 -34.31 -38.72
CA VAL A 154 8.74 -34.16 -39.32
C VAL A 154 9.22 -32.74 -39.66
N PHE A 155 10.14 -32.25 -38.85
CA PHE A 155 11.42 -31.70 -39.33
C PHE A 155 12.55 -32.36 -38.52
N GLU A 156 13.38 -33.17 -39.17
CA GLU A 156 14.68 -33.65 -38.67
C GLU A 156 15.71 -33.49 -39.81
N PRO A 157 16.99 -33.15 -39.56
CA PRO A 157 17.88 -33.95 -38.70
C PRO A 157 18.96 -33.22 -37.85
N ASP A 158 19.37 -33.88 -36.76
CA ASP A 158 20.72 -33.92 -36.15
C ASP A 158 21.37 -32.67 -35.50
N SER A 159 20.61 -31.68 -35.08
CA SER A 159 21.11 -30.70 -34.09
C SER A 159 20.08 -30.30 -33.04
N LEU A 160 19.14 -31.22 -32.74
CA LEU A 160 18.13 -31.15 -31.67
C LEU A 160 18.73 -30.49 -30.42
N LYS A 161 18.58 -29.17 -30.34
CA LYS A 161 18.92 -28.41 -29.16
C LYS A 161 17.94 -28.92 -28.11
N PRO A 162 18.41 -29.46 -26.97
CA PRO A 162 17.50 -29.75 -25.88
C PRO A 162 16.72 -28.46 -25.62
N ALA A 163 15.40 -28.58 -25.52
CA ALA A 163 14.56 -27.45 -25.11
C ALA A 163 15.13 -26.93 -23.80
N MET A 164 15.43 -25.64 -23.75
CA MET A 164 15.95 -25.03 -22.54
C MET A 164 14.81 -24.87 -21.56
N ASP A 165 14.84 -25.61 -20.47
CA ASP A 165 13.98 -25.34 -19.33
C ASP A 165 14.34 -23.99 -18.70
N ASN A 166 13.55 -23.54 -17.72
CA ASN A 166 13.80 -22.26 -17.05
C ASN A 166 15.21 -22.18 -16.41
N ILE A 167 15.84 -23.32 -16.07
CA ILE A 167 17.22 -23.38 -15.53
C ILE A 167 18.21 -23.01 -16.60
N GLU A 168 18.08 -23.62 -17.78
CA GLU A 168 18.97 -23.38 -18.90
C GLU A 168 18.82 -21.94 -19.40
N ILE A 169 17.59 -21.41 -19.51
CA ILE A 169 17.34 -20.01 -19.88
C ILE A 169 18.02 -19.05 -18.90
N GLY A 170 17.86 -19.30 -17.59
CA GLY A 170 18.59 -18.58 -16.56
C GLY A 170 20.10 -18.64 -16.80
N ASN A 171 20.70 -19.83 -16.78
CA ASN A 171 22.16 -19.95 -16.97
C ASN A 171 22.68 -19.27 -18.26
N TRP A 172 21.92 -19.31 -19.34
CA TRP A 172 22.25 -18.59 -20.57
C TRP A 172 22.19 -17.07 -20.37
N LEU A 173 21.10 -16.50 -19.84
CA LEU A 173 21.01 -15.08 -19.53
C LEU A 173 22.15 -14.64 -18.59
N TYR A 174 22.45 -15.42 -17.55
CA TYR A 174 23.58 -15.15 -16.67
C TYR A 174 24.91 -15.08 -17.41
N SER A 175 25.14 -15.99 -18.37
CA SER A 175 26.35 -16.01 -19.18
C SER A 175 26.47 -14.80 -20.11
N GLN A 176 25.35 -14.28 -20.59
CA GLN A 176 25.32 -13.09 -21.46
C GLN A 176 25.47 -11.79 -20.66
N TYR A 177 24.87 -11.74 -19.47
CA TYR A 177 24.68 -10.53 -18.68
C TYR A 177 25.33 -10.61 -17.29
N THR A 178 26.46 -11.32 -17.18
CA THR A 178 27.12 -11.59 -15.90
C THR A 178 27.40 -10.29 -15.12
N GLY A 179 26.94 -10.24 -13.86
CA GLY A 179 27.16 -9.09 -12.98
C GLY A 179 26.18 -7.93 -13.16
N ILE A 180 25.19 -8.06 -14.04
CA ILE A 180 24.13 -7.06 -14.25
C ILE A 180 22.92 -7.43 -13.40
N ARG A 181 22.34 -6.47 -12.69
CA ARG A 181 21.04 -6.62 -12.01
C ARG A 181 19.94 -6.41 -13.02
N PHE A 182 18.94 -7.29 -13.00
CA PHE A 182 17.81 -7.15 -13.90
C PHE A 182 16.77 -6.21 -13.29
N GLN A 183 16.29 -5.27 -14.09
CA GLN A 183 15.18 -4.40 -13.75
C GLN A 183 14.00 -4.82 -14.60
N TYR A 184 12.87 -5.05 -13.96
CA TYR A 184 11.63 -5.45 -14.59
C TYR A 184 10.56 -4.39 -14.38
N THR A 185 9.59 -4.38 -15.28
CA THR A 185 8.38 -3.60 -15.14
C THR A 185 7.15 -4.45 -15.42
N PHE A 186 6.04 -4.12 -14.77
CA PHE A 186 4.72 -4.65 -15.09
C PHE A 186 3.66 -3.57 -14.89
N GLU A 187 2.50 -3.76 -15.50
CA GLU A 187 1.38 -2.82 -15.46
C GLU A 187 0.27 -3.31 -14.54
N ILE A 188 -0.25 -2.41 -13.70
CA ILE A 188 -1.50 -2.58 -12.95
C ILE A 188 -2.57 -1.78 -13.69
N ALA A 189 -3.74 -2.37 -13.94
CA ALA A 189 -4.85 -1.75 -14.67
C ALA A 189 -5.62 -0.69 -13.84
N ASP A 190 -4.90 0.04 -13.00
CA ASP A 190 -5.40 1.10 -12.14
C ASP A 190 -4.35 2.23 -12.12
N PRO A 191 -4.67 3.49 -12.51
CA PRO A 191 -3.75 4.63 -12.47
C PRO A 191 -3.64 5.30 -11.08
N GLY A 192 -4.36 4.80 -10.08
CA GLY A 192 -4.49 5.37 -8.74
C GLY A 192 -3.60 4.71 -7.69
N VAL A 193 -2.61 3.91 -8.08
CA VAL A 193 -1.77 3.17 -7.13
C VAL A 193 -0.89 4.14 -6.31
N LYS A 194 -1.03 4.08 -4.98
CA LYS A 194 -0.28 4.93 -4.04
C LYS A 194 0.75 4.14 -3.24
N ALA A 195 0.44 2.92 -2.85
CA ALA A 195 1.36 2.07 -2.08
C ALA A 195 1.47 0.69 -2.71
N LEU A 196 2.70 0.23 -2.90
CA LEU A 196 3.06 -1.15 -3.25
C LEU A 196 4.51 -1.30 -2.83
N PHE A 197 4.79 -2.14 -1.82
CA PHE A 197 6.14 -2.24 -1.27
C PHE A 197 6.89 -3.47 -1.75
N THR A 198 6.20 -4.59 -1.81
CA THR A 198 6.80 -5.88 -2.13
C THR A 198 5.94 -6.62 -3.14
N VAL A 199 6.61 -7.36 -3.99
CA VAL A 199 6.00 -8.34 -4.88
C VAL A 199 6.54 -9.70 -4.46
N ALA A 200 5.64 -10.65 -4.22
CA ALA A 200 5.96 -12.02 -3.84
C ALA A 200 6.07 -12.90 -5.08
N ASN A 201 7.13 -13.68 -5.14
CA ASN A 201 7.30 -14.70 -6.17
C ASN A 201 6.80 -16.05 -5.65
N GLY A 202 5.84 -16.65 -6.36
CA GLY A 202 5.13 -17.87 -5.97
C GLY A 202 6.03 -19.11 -5.81
N PHE A 203 7.18 -19.17 -6.48
CA PHE A 203 8.13 -20.28 -6.37
C PHE A 203 9.21 -20.08 -5.30
N SER A 204 9.72 -18.86 -5.15
CA SER A 204 10.89 -18.58 -4.30
C SER A 204 10.56 -18.34 -2.83
N LEU A 205 9.30 -18.01 -2.51
CA LEU A 205 8.89 -17.46 -1.20
C LEU A 205 9.69 -16.21 -0.78
N LEU A 206 10.44 -15.60 -1.71
CA LEU A 206 11.25 -14.41 -1.48
C LEU A 206 10.55 -13.20 -2.10
N ASP A 207 10.22 -12.26 -1.23
CA ASP A 207 9.68 -10.97 -1.62
C ASP A 207 10.76 -10.10 -2.26
N CYS A 208 10.39 -9.37 -3.31
CA CYS A 208 11.21 -8.31 -3.88
C CYS A 208 10.61 -6.96 -3.55
N SER A 209 11.44 -6.06 -3.00
CA SER A 209 11.07 -4.66 -2.83
C SER A 209 10.84 -4.02 -4.19
N VAL A 210 9.82 -3.17 -4.25
CA VAL A 210 9.53 -2.30 -5.37
C VAL A 210 10.53 -1.15 -5.38
N ASP A 211 10.94 -0.71 -6.56
CA ASP A 211 11.78 0.46 -6.71
C ASP A 211 10.94 1.73 -6.72
N SER A 212 9.97 1.78 -7.62
CA SER A 212 9.12 2.95 -7.86
C SER A 212 7.83 2.56 -8.59
N ILE A 213 6.82 3.43 -8.48
CA ILE A 213 5.55 3.32 -9.19
C ILE A 213 5.36 4.60 -9.99
N VAL A 214 4.96 4.46 -11.25
CA VAL A 214 4.65 5.59 -12.13
C VAL A 214 3.19 5.46 -12.57
N ASN A 215 2.35 6.34 -12.04
CA ASN A 215 0.93 6.42 -12.39
C ASN A 215 0.76 7.05 -13.78
N GLY A 216 0.18 6.29 -14.72
CA GLY A 216 -0.22 6.74 -16.05
C GLY A 216 -1.67 7.23 -16.08
N THR A 217 -2.23 7.43 -17.28
CA THR A 217 -3.63 7.89 -17.43
C THR A 217 -4.67 6.78 -17.21
N SER A 218 -4.27 5.52 -17.38
CA SER A 218 -5.17 4.36 -17.36
C SER A 218 -4.59 3.14 -16.64
N SER A 219 -3.33 3.20 -16.23
CA SER A 219 -2.60 2.12 -15.58
C SER A 219 -1.46 2.69 -14.75
N SER A 220 -0.87 1.87 -13.89
CA SER A 220 0.33 2.18 -13.14
C SER A 220 1.44 1.22 -13.52
N THR A 221 2.59 1.79 -13.87
CA THR A 221 3.81 1.04 -14.19
C THR A 221 4.62 0.83 -12.91
N VAL A 222 4.89 -0.43 -12.54
CA VAL A 222 5.66 -0.79 -11.35
C VAL A 222 7.05 -1.25 -11.75
N TYR A 223 8.09 -0.68 -11.14
CA TYR A 223 9.49 -1.02 -11.41
C TYR A 223 10.08 -1.85 -10.27
N LEU A 224 10.77 -2.93 -10.62
CA LEU A 224 11.42 -3.86 -9.69
C LEU A 224 12.88 -4.10 -10.07
N SER A 225 13.82 -3.92 -9.13
CA SER A 225 15.23 -4.28 -9.32
C SER A 225 15.51 -5.60 -8.65
N VAL A 226 15.48 -6.66 -9.45
CA VAL A 226 15.52 -8.01 -8.91
C VAL A 226 16.96 -8.55 -8.95
N PRO A 227 17.51 -9.02 -7.81
CA PRO A 227 18.80 -9.67 -7.81
C PRO A 227 18.71 -11.00 -8.58
N TYR A 228 19.80 -11.34 -9.25
CA TYR A 228 19.95 -12.65 -9.85
C TYR A 228 20.16 -13.68 -8.73
N ILE A 229 19.09 -14.38 -8.36
CA ILE A 229 19.10 -15.34 -7.25
C ILE A 229 19.15 -16.77 -7.78
N ASP A 230 19.83 -17.64 -7.04
CA ASP A 230 19.83 -19.08 -7.27
C ASP A 230 18.72 -19.73 -6.42
N LEU A 231 17.65 -20.18 -7.08
CA LEU A 231 16.48 -20.82 -6.49
C LEU A 231 16.61 -22.33 -6.61
N ASN A 232 16.51 -23.05 -5.50
CA ASN A 232 16.45 -24.51 -5.52
C ASN A 232 14.99 -24.98 -5.44
N LEU A 233 14.47 -25.54 -6.53
CA LEU A 233 13.12 -26.12 -6.60
C LEU A 233 13.23 -27.59 -6.98
N GLY A 234 12.79 -28.49 -6.10
CA GLY A 234 12.78 -29.92 -6.41
C GLY A 234 14.15 -30.57 -6.64
N GLY A 235 15.25 -29.92 -6.23
CA GLY A 235 16.62 -30.37 -6.47
C GLY A 235 17.32 -29.67 -7.64
N ASP A 236 16.59 -28.84 -8.38
CA ASP A 236 17.06 -28.09 -9.53
C ASP A 236 17.32 -26.62 -9.19
N HIS A 237 18.37 -26.05 -9.76
CA HIS A 237 18.87 -24.70 -9.45
C HIS A 237 18.55 -23.73 -10.57
N TYR A 238 17.64 -22.78 -10.34
CA TYR A 238 17.24 -21.75 -11.29
C TYR A 238 17.92 -20.44 -10.92
N LYS A 239 18.63 -19.83 -11.87
CA LYS A 239 19.23 -18.53 -11.63
C LYS A 239 18.36 -17.43 -12.21
N THR A 240 17.29 -17.05 -11.53
CA THR A 240 16.39 -15.94 -11.90
C THR A 240 15.32 -15.81 -10.82
N TRP A 241 14.65 -14.66 -10.76
CA TRP A 241 13.41 -14.48 -9.98
C TRP A 241 12.18 -14.33 -10.89
N CYS A 242 12.34 -14.34 -12.21
CA CYS A 242 11.25 -14.33 -13.19
C CYS A 242 11.42 -15.55 -14.10
N MET A 243 10.37 -16.37 -14.23
CA MET A 243 10.35 -17.60 -15.04
C MET A 243 8.98 -17.76 -15.72
N TYR A 244 8.93 -18.53 -16.82
CA TYR A 244 7.67 -18.80 -17.49
C TYR A 244 6.65 -19.48 -16.55
N GLN A 245 5.38 -19.08 -16.65
CA GLN A 245 4.27 -19.48 -15.77
C GLN A 245 4.47 -19.17 -14.29
N ASN A 246 5.46 -18.33 -13.95
CA ASN A 246 5.59 -17.86 -12.60
C ASN A 246 4.42 -16.95 -12.22
N GLU A 247 3.84 -17.23 -11.07
CA GLU A 247 2.85 -16.37 -10.46
C GLU A 247 3.55 -15.35 -9.56
N MET A 248 3.28 -14.08 -9.85
CA MET A 248 3.75 -12.94 -9.08
C MET A 248 2.55 -12.35 -8.37
N THR A 249 2.52 -12.45 -7.04
CA THR A 249 1.44 -11.90 -6.23
C THR A 249 1.91 -10.61 -5.58
N PHE A 250 1.06 -9.60 -5.58
CA PHE A 250 1.37 -8.32 -4.97
C PHE A 250 0.12 -7.67 -4.40
N GLU A 251 0.39 -6.75 -3.49
CA GLU A 251 -0.59 -6.08 -2.67
C GLU A 251 -0.40 -4.58 -2.82
N TYR A 252 -1.47 -3.89 -3.19
CA TYR A 252 -1.39 -2.46 -3.45
C TYR A 252 -2.60 -1.70 -2.95
N GLY A 253 -2.34 -0.49 -2.46
CA GLY A 253 -3.33 0.50 -2.07
C GLY A 253 -3.53 1.53 -3.17
N THR A 254 -4.79 1.82 -3.48
CA THR A 254 -5.18 2.91 -4.38
C THR A 254 -5.78 4.06 -3.60
N TYR A 255 -5.87 5.21 -4.27
CA TYR A 255 -6.56 6.37 -3.73
C TYR A 255 -7.41 7.04 -4.81
N GLU A 256 -8.71 7.09 -4.59
CA GLU A 256 -9.67 7.79 -5.44
C GLU A 256 -10.61 8.65 -4.58
N PRO A 257 -10.45 9.99 -4.59
CA PRO A 257 -11.29 10.85 -3.78
C PRO A 257 -12.73 10.86 -4.30
N ALA A 258 -13.68 10.91 -3.37
CA ALA A 258 -15.09 10.99 -3.72
C ALA A 258 -15.42 12.36 -4.35
N GLY A 259 -16.18 12.35 -5.43
CA GLY A 259 -16.66 13.57 -6.07
C GLY A 259 -17.53 14.40 -5.11
N GLY A 260 -17.04 15.57 -4.70
CA GLY A 260 -17.75 16.48 -3.79
C GLY A 260 -17.35 16.38 -2.32
N GLN A 261 -16.28 15.64 -1.98
CA GLN A 261 -15.70 15.63 -0.64
C GLN A 261 -15.34 17.04 -0.17
N THR A 262 -15.57 17.36 1.11
CA THR A 262 -15.14 18.62 1.70
C THR A 262 -13.83 18.44 2.46
N ALA A 263 -13.36 19.52 3.09
CA ALA A 263 -12.17 19.47 3.95
C ALA A 263 -12.32 18.44 5.09
N PHE A 264 -13.54 18.17 5.59
CA PHE A 264 -13.73 17.19 6.67
C PHE A 264 -13.35 15.77 6.25
N ALA A 265 -13.77 15.32 5.07
CA ALA A 265 -13.36 14.03 4.54
C ALA A 265 -11.84 13.98 4.31
N SER A 266 -11.25 14.99 3.67
CA SER A 266 -9.79 15.02 3.44
C SER A 266 -8.98 15.03 4.74
N ASP A 267 -9.43 15.78 5.75
CA ASP A 267 -8.79 15.87 7.05
C ASP A 267 -8.92 14.56 7.84
N ALA A 268 -10.09 13.90 7.81
CA ALA A 268 -10.27 12.59 8.43
C ALA A 268 -9.41 11.51 7.77
N VAL A 269 -9.25 11.57 6.45
CA VAL A 269 -8.39 10.66 5.70
C VAL A 269 -6.93 10.90 6.07
N ALA A 270 -6.48 12.16 6.16
CA ALA A 270 -5.13 12.48 6.68
C ALA A 270 -4.94 11.97 8.13
N ALA A 271 -5.94 12.17 9.00
CA ALA A 271 -5.93 11.68 10.37
C ALA A 271 -5.77 10.15 10.44
N TYR A 272 -6.55 9.42 9.63
CA TYR A 272 -6.46 7.96 9.52
C TYR A 272 -5.06 7.50 9.13
N GLY A 273 -4.44 8.15 8.14
CA GLY A 273 -3.08 7.84 7.71
C GLY A 273 -2.08 7.99 8.86
N ILE A 274 -2.13 9.13 9.55
CA ILE A 274 -1.26 9.41 10.71
C ILE A 274 -1.52 8.44 11.86
N LEU A 275 -2.79 8.06 12.09
CA LEU A 275 -3.17 7.10 13.12
C LEU A 275 -2.52 5.72 12.90
N GLN A 276 -2.38 5.28 11.64
CA GLN A 276 -1.65 4.04 11.35
C GLN A 276 -0.17 4.13 11.78
N ASP A 277 0.47 5.30 11.68
CA ASP A 277 1.82 5.47 12.21
C ASP A 277 1.84 5.35 13.74
N ALA A 278 0.92 6.08 14.39
CA ALA A 278 0.82 6.21 15.84
C ALA A 278 0.61 4.84 16.52
N ARG A 279 -0.18 3.96 15.89
CA ARG A 279 -0.42 2.59 16.35
C ARG A 279 0.84 1.69 16.36
N GLY A 280 1.95 2.12 15.74
CA GLY A 280 3.21 1.38 15.72
C GLY A 280 3.06 0.02 15.04
N GLU A 281 3.39 -1.07 15.75
CA GLU A 281 3.25 -2.45 15.24
C GLU A 281 1.79 -2.88 15.03
N ASN A 282 0.83 -2.19 15.64
CA ASN A 282 -0.61 -2.49 15.46
C ASN A 282 -1.24 -1.69 14.31
N GLY A 283 -0.49 -0.79 13.69
CA GLY A 283 -0.97 0.02 12.57
C GLY A 283 -0.73 -0.66 11.24
N ASP A 284 -1.62 -0.43 10.30
CA ASP A 284 -1.41 -0.85 8.91
C ASP A 284 -0.66 0.25 8.15
N LEU A 285 0.65 0.15 8.10
CA LEU A 285 1.50 1.16 7.46
C LEU A 285 1.37 1.17 5.94
N HIS A 286 0.87 0.10 5.34
CA HIS A 286 0.55 0.11 3.92
C HIS A 286 -0.64 1.00 3.64
N PHE A 287 -1.70 0.87 4.44
CA PHE A 287 -2.84 1.77 4.40
C PHE A 287 -2.42 3.21 4.72
N GLY A 288 -1.63 3.40 5.79
CA GLY A 288 -1.10 4.71 6.16
C GLY A 288 -0.41 5.42 5.01
N VAL A 289 0.49 4.72 4.29
CA VAL A 289 1.21 5.29 3.14
C VAL A 289 0.27 5.61 1.99
N ALA A 290 -0.64 4.68 1.61
CA ALA A 290 -1.57 4.91 0.51
C ALA A 290 -2.44 6.15 0.77
N THR A 291 -2.95 6.28 1.99
CA THR A 291 -3.77 7.39 2.42
C THR A 291 -3.02 8.73 2.38
N LEU A 292 -1.82 8.79 2.98
CA LEU A 292 -1.05 10.02 3.07
C LEU A 292 -0.57 10.51 1.69
N LEU A 293 -0.13 9.59 0.83
CA LEU A 293 0.27 9.93 -0.54
C LEU A 293 -0.94 10.38 -1.37
N GLY A 294 -2.08 9.70 -1.22
CA GLY A 294 -3.34 10.07 -1.85
C GLY A 294 -3.71 11.53 -1.59
N ILE A 295 -3.83 11.90 -0.31
CA ILE A 295 -4.15 13.28 0.10
C ILE A 295 -3.09 14.27 -0.39
N ALA A 296 -1.81 13.94 -0.26
CA ALA A 296 -0.73 14.84 -0.65
C ALA A 296 -0.66 15.13 -2.16
N GLU A 297 -1.30 14.29 -2.99
CA GLU A 297 -1.32 14.42 -4.45
C GLU A 297 -2.59 15.07 -4.99
N GLU A 298 -3.64 15.24 -4.17
CA GLU A 298 -4.82 16.02 -4.56
C GLU A 298 -4.51 17.52 -4.76
N GLY A 299 -3.50 18.02 -4.06
CA GLY A 299 -3.11 19.42 -4.10
C GLY A 299 -2.37 19.86 -2.83
N GLU A 300 -2.36 21.17 -2.60
CA GLU A 300 -1.86 21.74 -1.34
C GLU A 300 -2.84 21.44 -0.21
N TYR A 301 -2.39 20.65 0.74
CA TYR A 301 -3.11 20.26 1.94
C TYR A 301 -2.64 21.09 3.13
N SER A 302 -3.57 21.50 3.98
CA SER A 302 -3.27 22.11 5.27
C SER A 302 -4.40 21.85 6.25
N PHE A 303 -4.08 21.40 7.45
CA PHE A 303 -5.07 21.22 8.50
C PHE A 303 -5.19 22.47 9.37
N SER A 304 -6.41 22.98 9.58
CA SER A 304 -6.64 24.28 10.23
C SER A 304 -6.39 24.28 11.74
N HIS A 305 -6.60 23.14 12.41
CA HIS A 305 -6.51 23.04 13.87
C HIS A 305 -5.16 22.52 14.38
N TYR A 306 -4.27 22.09 13.48
CA TYR A 306 -2.93 21.65 13.84
C TYR A 306 -1.91 22.23 12.86
N ALA A 307 -1.27 23.32 13.31
CA ALA A 307 -0.33 24.05 12.48
C ALA A 307 0.83 23.16 12.04
N GLY A 308 1.17 23.26 10.75
CA GLY A 308 2.37 22.63 10.21
C GLY A 308 2.17 21.20 9.73
N ILE A 309 0.95 20.75 9.45
CA ILE A 309 0.72 19.59 8.56
C ILE A 309 0.47 20.13 7.16
N THR A 310 1.29 19.69 6.20
CA THR A 310 1.24 20.10 4.80
C THR A 310 1.37 18.88 3.88
N SER A 311 1.04 19.01 2.60
CA SER A 311 1.24 17.92 1.63
C SER A 311 2.67 17.37 1.64
N LEU A 312 3.68 18.25 1.75
CA LEU A 312 5.08 17.82 1.84
C LEU A 312 5.34 16.94 3.07
N LYS A 313 4.79 17.32 4.23
CA LYS A 313 4.94 16.55 5.46
C LYS A 313 4.16 15.25 5.45
N LEU A 314 2.99 15.21 4.81
CA LEU A 314 2.27 13.95 4.58
C LEU A 314 3.12 12.98 3.73
N LYS A 315 3.77 13.46 2.66
CA LYS A 315 4.74 12.65 1.89
C LYS A 315 5.93 12.22 2.74
N GLY A 316 6.45 13.11 3.59
CA GLY A 316 7.55 12.81 4.51
C GLY A 316 7.17 11.72 5.51
N MET A 317 5.95 11.77 6.06
CA MET A 317 5.42 10.75 6.96
C MET A 317 5.23 9.41 6.23
N ALA A 318 4.70 9.43 5.00
CA ALA A 318 4.59 8.23 4.18
C ALA A 318 5.96 7.60 3.90
N ALA A 319 6.97 8.40 3.55
CA ALA A 319 8.34 7.94 3.36
C ALA A 319 8.94 7.37 4.67
N ALA A 320 8.66 7.99 5.82
CA ALA A 320 9.10 7.50 7.12
C ALA A 320 8.46 6.15 7.50
N MET A 321 7.17 5.95 7.21
CA MET A 321 6.48 4.67 7.41
C MET A 321 7.09 3.57 6.52
N ALA A 322 7.34 3.87 5.25
CA ALA A 322 8.02 2.95 4.34
C ALA A 322 9.45 2.63 4.81
N PHE A 323 10.20 3.63 5.28
CA PHE A 323 11.53 3.43 5.85
C PHE A 323 11.50 2.53 7.10
N ARG A 324 10.54 2.76 8.01
CA ARG A 324 10.37 1.96 9.24
C ARG A 324 10.08 0.49 8.95
N THR A 325 9.38 0.21 7.86
CA THR A 325 9.08 -1.16 7.39
C THR A 325 10.19 -1.77 6.53
N LEU A 326 11.38 -1.14 6.51
CA LEU A 326 12.55 -1.55 5.73
C LEU A 326 12.34 -1.49 4.21
N ASN A 327 11.30 -0.80 3.76
CA ASN A 327 11.00 -0.53 2.35
C ASN A 327 11.72 0.73 1.89
N PHE A 328 13.05 0.66 1.86
CA PHE A 328 13.92 1.82 1.63
C PHE A 328 13.85 2.39 0.20
N ARG A 329 13.64 1.54 -0.81
CA ARG A 329 13.53 1.99 -2.20
C ARG A 329 12.21 2.72 -2.46
N PRO A 330 11.04 2.19 -2.01
CA PRO A 330 9.79 2.96 -2.04
C PRO A 330 9.89 4.27 -1.27
N ALA A 331 10.54 4.27 -0.08
CA ALA A 331 10.75 5.49 0.70
C ALA A 331 11.58 6.54 -0.08
N LEU A 332 12.66 6.13 -0.76
CA LEU A 332 13.43 7.01 -1.63
C LEU A 332 12.59 7.54 -2.79
N GLY A 333 11.80 6.68 -3.45
CA GLY A 333 10.91 7.07 -4.53
C GLY A 333 9.91 8.16 -4.11
N ILE A 334 9.32 8.04 -2.92
CA ILE A 334 8.44 9.07 -2.34
C ILE A 334 9.19 10.39 -2.12
N CYS A 335 10.41 10.35 -1.58
CA CYS A 335 11.24 11.54 -1.39
C CYS A 335 11.54 12.23 -2.73
N GLN A 336 11.90 11.46 -3.75
CA GLN A 336 12.26 11.96 -5.07
C GLN A 336 11.07 12.58 -5.80
N GLN A 337 9.87 12.01 -5.65
CA GLN A 337 8.63 12.61 -6.15
C GLN A 337 8.33 13.99 -5.52
N ALA A 338 8.80 14.22 -4.30
CA ALA A 338 8.73 15.51 -3.63
C ALA A 338 9.92 16.44 -3.93
N GLY A 339 10.89 15.98 -4.74
CA GLY A 339 12.10 16.74 -5.10
C GLY A 339 13.27 16.62 -4.12
N PHE A 340 13.25 15.64 -3.22
CA PHE A 340 14.29 15.39 -2.22
C PHE A 340 15.09 14.11 -2.55
N GLY A 341 16.37 14.08 -2.20
CA GLY A 341 17.20 12.87 -2.38
C GLY A 341 17.40 12.44 -3.84
N LEU A 342 17.38 13.40 -4.79
CA LEU A 342 17.54 13.15 -6.23
C LEU A 342 18.93 12.60 -6.61
N ASP A 343 19.92 12.81 -5.75
CA ASP A 343 21.31 12.40 -5.90
C ASP A 343 21.67 11.16 -5.06
N ILE A 344 20.71 10.60 -4.33
CA ILE A 344 20.93 9.41 -3.49
C ILE A 344 20.94 8.16 -4.37
N GLU A 345 22.05 7.43 -4.35
CA GLU A 345 22.20 6.15 -5.04
C GLU A 345 22.06 4.98 -4.06
N VAL A 346 21.22 3.99 -4.39
CA VAL A 346 20.97 2.83 -3.51
C VAL A 346 22.22 1.95 -3.32
N SER A 347 23.23 2.11 -4.17
CA SER A 347 24.51 1.42 -4.03
C SER A 347 25.47 2.06 -3.03
N ASP A 348 25.17 3.27 -2.54
CA ASP A 348 26.08 4.02 -1.68
C ASP A 348 26.14 3.43 -0.27
N TYR A 349 27.33 3.49 0.33
CA TYR A 349 27.58 2.90 1.64
C TYR A 349 26.81 3.60 2.78
N ASP A 350 26.48 4.88 2.58
CA ASP A 350 25.74 5.75 3.48
C ASP A 350 24.28 5.98 3.03
N PHE A 351 23.79 5.21 2.06
CA PHE A 351 22.43 5.28 1.51
C PHE A 351 21.35 5.47 2.58
N LEU A 352 21.35 4.63 3.63
CA LEU A 352 20.33 4.70 4.69
C LEU A 352 20.38 6.01 5.49
N ILE A 353 21.58 6.57 5.68
CA ILE A 353 21.76 7.83 6.41
C ILE A 353 21.28 8.99 5.54
N GLN A 354 21.66 9.01 4.26
CA GLN A 354 21.22 10.03 3.31
C GLN A 354 19.70 10.02 3.14
N LEU A 355 19.09 8.83 3.04
CA LEU A 355 17.64 8.68 2.94
C LEU A 355 16.93 9.20 4.20
N MET A 356 17.43 8.85 5.38
CA MET A 356 16.87 9.36 6.65
C MET A 356 16.95 10.89 6.73
N GLN A 357 18.05 11.50 6.28
CA GLN A 357 18.20 12.96 6.22
C GLN A 357 17.22 13.60 5.23
N ALA A 358 17.00 12.99 4.07
CA ALA A 358 16.02 13.47 3.09
C ALA A 358 14.60 13.44 3.68
N ILE A 359 14.23 12.36 4.37
CA ILE A 359 12.93 12.25 5.07
C ILE A 359 12.80 13.31 6.16
N GLU A 360 13.85 13.52 6.98
CA GLU A 360 13.84 14.54 8.03
C GLU A 360 13.61 15.95 7.47
N LEU A 361 14.26 16.29 6.35
CA LEU A 361 14.08 17.58 5.68
C LEU A 361 12.64 17.82 5.19
N MET A 362 11.90 16.76 4.87
CA MET A 362 10.49 16.87 4.47
C MET A 362 9.55 17.07 5.68
N LEU A 363 9.99 16.69 6.88
CA LEU A 363 9.19 16.72 8.11
C LEU A 363 9.35 18.02 8.93
N ILE A 364 10.46 18.73 8.76
CA ILE A 364 10.73 20.06 9.35
C ILE A 364 9.83 21.11 8.70
#